data_AF-A0A1A8RGQ5-F1
#
_entry.id   AF-A0A1A8RGQ5-F1
#
_cell.length_a   1.000
_cell.length_b   1.000
_cell.length_c   1.000
_cell.angle_alpha   90.00
_cell.angle_beta   90.00
_cell.angle_gamma   90.00
#
_symmetry.space_group_name_H-M   'P 1'
#
loop_
_entity.id
_entity.type
_entity.pdbx_description
1 polymer ?
#
loop_
_entity_poly.entity_id
_entity_poly.type
_entity_poly.pdbx_seq_one_letter_code
_entity_poly.pdbx_strand_id
1 'polypeptide(L)'
;SLMWTLPPLFGWSHYGPEGPGTTCSVDWTAKTANNISYIICLFVFCFIVPFLVIVLCYGKLLYAIKQVSGINLSLNKKREQRVLFMVVIMVICYLLCWLPYGIMALLATFGPAGLVTPEASIIPSVLAKTSTVINPVIYVFMNKQFYRCFQSLMRCEVPRRGSSLKSSSKVATKAMRGAAVTGPRQSNDFLYMVASLGQPAVTMPQLHVSHELTINITNGHSSDNTPVVV
;
A
#
# COMPACT_ATOMS: atom_id res chain seq x y z
N SER A 1 -1.36 -19.56 5.67
CA SER A 1 -0.18 -20.08 6.40
C SER A 1 -0.47 -21.41 7.07
N LEU A 2 -1.46 -21.52 7.97
CA LEU A 2 -1.76 -22.77 8.70
C LEU A 2 -1.98 -24.00 7.81
N MET A 3 -2.65 -23.82 6.67
CA MET A 3 -2.88 -24.88 5.67
C MET A 3 -1.61 -25.61 5.23
N TRP A 4 -0.45 -24.96 5.27
CA TRP A 4 0.84 -25.51 4.84
C TRP A 4 1.83 -25.69 6.00
N THR A 5 1.43 -25.47 7.25
CA THR A 5 2.31 -25.68 8.42
C THR A 5 1.77 -26.74 9.38
N LEU A 6 0.47 -27.02 9.32
CA LEU A 6 -0.16 -28.06 10.12
C LEU A 6 -0.07 -29.48 9.53
N PRO A 7 -0.09 -29.71 8.21
CA PRO A 7 -0.12 -31.08 7.69
C PRO A 7 0.99 -32.02 8.19
N PRO A 8 2.24 -31.58 8.38
CA PRO A 8 3.30 -32.43 8.96
C PRO A 8 3.05 -32.87 10.40
N LEU A 9 2.17 -32.18 11.14
CA LEU A 9 1.76 -32.58 12.49
C LEU A 9 0.67 -33.67 12.46
N PHE A 10 -0.06 -33.78 11.35
CA PHE A 10 -1.14 -34.75 11.15
C PHE A 10 -0.73 -35.92 10.24
N GLY A 11 0.57 -36.08 9.99
CA GLY A 11 1.13 -37.21 9.26
C GLY A 11 1.33 -37.00 7.76
N TRP A 12 1.05 -35.81 7.21
CA TRP A 12 1.45 -35.48 5.83
C TRP A 12 2.82 -34.78 5.84
N SER A 13 3.87 -35.57 5.62
CA SER A 13 5.26 -35.23 5.95
C SER A 13 5.52 -35.17 7.47
N HIS A 14 6.72 -34.76 7.88
CA HIS A 14 7.12 -34.63 9.27
C HIS A 14 8.16 -33.53 9.44
N TYR A 15 8.21 -32.95 10.64
CA TYR A 15 9.26 -32.03 11.04
C TYR A 15 10.43 -32.80 11.64
N GLY A 16 11.66 -32.39 11.32
CA GLY A 16 12.88 -32.99 11.82
C GLY A 16 14.05 -32.00 11.86
N PRO A 17 15.19 -32.40 12.44
CA PRO A 17 16.40 -31.61 12.39
C PRO A 17 16.91 -31.46 10.95
N GLU A 18 17.32 -30.26 10.56
CA GLU A 18 17.92 -29.95 9.26
C GLU A 18 19.45 -29.72 9.39
N GLY A 19 20.19 -30.00 8.31
CA GLY A 19 21.62 -29.70 8.21
C GLY A 19 22.45 -30.32 9.35
N PRO A 20 23.21 -29.52 10.12
CA PRO A 20 24.00 -30.02 11.25
C PRO A 20 23.17 -30.40 12.47
N GLY A 21 21.84 -30.29 12.42
CA GLY A 21 20.93 -30.69 13.50
C GLY A 21 20.66 -29.61 14.55
N THR A 22 21.04 -28.37 14.30
CA THR A 22 20.84 -27.23 15.22
C THR A 22 19.51 -26.52 15.04
N THR A 23 18.83 -26.76 13.91
CA THR A 23 17.53 -26.15 13.58
C THR A 23 16.58 -27.23 13.08
N CYS A 24 15.27 -26.97 13.19
CA CYS A 24 14.25 -27.89 12.71
C CYS A 24 13.57 -27.31 11.46
N SER A 25 13.20 -28.20 10.55
CA SER A 25 12.38 -27.90 9.38
C SER A 25 11.64 -29.14 8.90
N VAL A 26 10.91 -29.02 7.79
CA VAL A 26 10.28 -30.16 7.12
C VAL A 26 11.37 -31.12 6.65
N ASP A 27 11.20 -32.42 6.84
CA ASP A 27 12.18 -33.39 6.36
C ASP A 27 12.05 -33.62 4.84
N TRP A 28 13.01 -33.08 4.09
CA TRP A 28 13.18 -33.30 2.65
C TRP A 28 14.20 -34.38 2.29
N THR A 29 14.76 -35.08 3.27
CA THR A 29 15.67 -36.21 3.06
C THR A 29 14.90 -37.52 2.91
N ALA A 30 13.74 -37.63 3.55
CA ALA A 30 12.86 -38.77 3.46
C ALA A 30 12.27 -38.95 2.05
N LYS A 31 12.58 -40.09 1.41
CA LYS A 31 12.18 -40.40 0.03
C LYS A 31 10.80 -41.06 -0.10
N THR A 32 9.93 -40.94 0.90
CA THR A 32 8.58 -41.52 0.83
C THR A 32 7.68 -40.64 -0.05
N ALA A 33 6.72 -41.23 -0.77
CA ALA A 33 5.78 -40.49 -1.63
C ALA A 33 5.00 -39.41 -0.84
N ASN A 34 4.74 -39.67 0.44
CA ASN A 34 4.10 -38.72 1.36
C ASN A 34 4.93 -37.43 1.54
N ASN A 35 6.25 -37.56 1.81
CA ASN A 35 7.15 -36.41 1.95
C ASN A 35 7.38 -35.69 0.62
N ILE A 36 7.63 -36.46 -0.44
CA ILE A 36 7.86 -35.91 -1.78
C ILE A 36 6.66 -35.09 -2.26
N SER A 37 5.44 -35.62 -2.13
CA SER A 37 4.22 -34.91 -2.52
C SER A 37 4.05 -33.60 -1.76
N TYR A 38 4.32 -33.59 -0.45
CA TYR A 38 4.25 -32.39 0.36
C TYR A 38 5.26 -31.31 -0.07
N ILE A 39 6.50 -31.70 -0.36
CA ILE A 39 7.56 -30.78 -0.81
C ILE A 39 7.21 -30.17 -2.17
N ILE A 40 6.68 -30.99 -3.11
CA ILE A 40 6.19 -30.49 -4.40
C ILE A 40 5.06 -29.47 -4.17
N CYS A 41 4.08 -29.78 -3.31
CA CYS A 41 2.99 -28.85 -3.00
C CYS A 41 3.52 -27.54 -2.40
N LEU A 42 4.45 -27.59 -1.44
CA LEU A 42 5.08 -26.39 -0.88
C LEU A 42 5.74 -25.55 -1.97
N PHE A 43 6.55 -26.17 -2.83
CA PHE A 43 7.23 -25.45 -3.90
C PHE A 43 6.23 -24.82 -4.89
N VAL A 44 5.20 -25.54 -5.32
CA VAL A 44 4.22 -25.02 -6.27
C VAL A 44 3.38 -23.91 -5.65
N PHE A 45 2.74 -24.15 -4.50
CA PHE A 45 1.75 -23.24 -3.95
C PHE A 45 2.35 -22.11 -3.10
N CYS A 46 3.50 -22.33 -2.46
CA CYS A 46 4.15 -21.33 -1.62
C CYS A 46 5.28 -20.57 -2.33
N PHE A 47 5.68 -21.01 -3.53
CA PHE A 47 6.74 -20.36 -4.31
C PHE A 47 6.28 -19.97 -5.72
N ILE A 48 5.90 -20.94 -6.55
CA ILE A 48 5.56 -20.69 -7.98
C ILE A 48 4.31 -19.84 -8.13
N VAL A 49 3.21 -20.19 -7.46
CA VAL A 49 1.95 -19.43 -7.55
C VAL A 49 2.13 -17.97 -7.09
N PRO A 50 2.73 -17.68 -5.93
CA PRO A 50 3.05 -16.31 -5.52
C PRO A 50 3.89 -15.56 -6.55
N PHE A 51 4.94 -16.20 -7.11
CA PHE A 51 5.77 -15.59 -8.13
C PHE A 51 4.98 -15.22 -9.39
N LEU A 52 4.15 -16.14 -9.90
CA LEU A 52 3.31 -15.90 -11.08
C LEU A 52 2.32 -14.76 -10.83
N VAL A 53 1.67 -14.73 -9.67
CA VAL A 53 0.78 -13.62 -9.29
C VAL A 53 1.51 -12.30 -9.35
N ILE A 54 2.74 -12.21 -8.81
CA ILE A 54 3.55 -10.98 -8.86
C ILE A 54 3.88 -10.56 -10.29
N VAL A 55 4.34 -11.49 -11.13
CA VAL A 55 4.67 -11.20 -12.53
C VAL A 55 3.43 -10.69 -13.28
N LEU A 56 2.27 -11.30 -13.07
CA LEU A 56 1.02 -10.89 -13.71
C LEU A 56 0.53 -9.53 -13.19
N CYS A 57 0.56 -9.30 -11.88
CA CYS A 57 0.18 -8.03 -11.27
C CYS A 57 1.07 -6.89 -11.76
N TYR A 58 2.38 -7.09 -11.80
CA TYR A 58 3.33 -6.06 -12.25
C TYR A 58 3.29 -5.87 -13.77
N GLY A 59 3.13 -6.95 -14.54
CA GLY A 59 2.92 -6.87 -15.99
C GLY A 59 1.68 -6.04 -16.34
N LYS A 60 0.56 -6.28 -15.65
CA LYS A 60 -0.65 -5.46 -15.79
C LYS A 60 -0.43 -4.01 -15.37
N LEU A 61 0.34 -3.77 -14.30
CA LEU A 61 0.70 -2.42 -13.87
C LEU A 61 1.48 -1.66 -14.96
N LEU A 62 2.53 -2.27 -15.52
CA LEU A 62 3.33 -1.65 -16.58
C LEU A 62 2.50 -1.41 -17.84
N TYR A 63 1.62 -2.35 -18.19
CA TYR A 63 0.70 -2.19 -19.31
C TYR A 63 -0.26 -1.00 -19.08
N ALA A 64 -0.87 -0.89 -17.90
CA ALA A 64 -1.73 0.22 -17.55
C ALA A 64 -0.99 1.56 -17.60
N ILE A 65 0.27 1.62 -17.11
CA ILE A 65 1.11 2.83 -17.18
C ILE A 65 1.38 3.23 -18.62
N LYS A 66 1.70 2.27 -19.50
CA LYS A 66 1.90 2.54 -20.94
C LYS A 66 0.65 3.11 -21.59
N GLN A 67 -0.53 2.57 -21.27
CA GLN A 67 -1.80 3.01 -21.85
C GLN A 67 -2.16 4.45 -21.44
N VAL A 68 -1.78 4.87 -20.24
CA VAL A 68 -2.10 6.21 -19.69
C VAL A 68 -0.90 7.17 -19.74
N SER A 69 0.20 6.81 -20.42
CA SER A 69 1.44 7.59 -20.40
C SER A 69 1.31 9.00 -21.00
N GLY A 70 0.21 9.30 -21.70
CA GLY A 70 -0.16 10.63 -22.20
C GLY A 70 -1.16 11.40 -21.32
N ILE A 71 -1.67 10.82 -20.23
CA ILE A 71 -2.67 11.41 -19.34
C ILE A 71 -2.03 11.65 -17.97
N ASN A 72 -2.19 12.85 -17.41
CA ASN A 72 -1.70 13.19 -16.07
C ASN A 72 -2.24 12.21 -15.03
N LEU A 73 -1.40 11.25 -14.60
CA LEU A 73 -1.77 10.26 -13.60
C LEU A 73 -2.07 10.97 -12.27
N SER A 74 -3.28 10.77 -11.72
CA SER A 74 -3.68 11.41 -10.46
C SER A 74 -2.72 11.06 -9.32
N LEU A 75 -2.51 11.99 -8.38
CA LEU A 75 -1.61 11.79 -7.24
C LEU A 75 -2.00 10.56 -6.40
N ASN A 76 -3.30 10.25 -6.32
CA ASN A 76 -3.82 9.06 -5.64
C ASN A 76 -3.35 7.77 -6.32
N LYS A 77 -3.43 7.68 -7.65
CA LYS A 77 -2.93 6.52 -8.41
C LYS A 77 -1.42 6.33 -8.23
N LYS A 78 -0.62 7.40 -8.22
CA LYS A 78 0.83 7.33 -7.96
C LYS A 78 1.14 6.78 -6.56
N ARG A 79 0.33 7.11 -5.55
CA ARG A 79 0.48 6.61 -4.18
C ARG A 79 0.14 5.11 -4.09
N GLU A 80 -0.96 4.68 -4.71
CA GLU A 80 -1.36 3.27 -4.78
C GLU A 80 -0.30 2.43 -5.50
N GLN A 81 0.22 2.91 -6.63
CA GLN A 81 1.31 2.26 -7.36
C GLN A 81 2.57 2.09 -6.52
N ARG A 82 2.93 3.10 -5.72
CA ARG A 82 4.07 3.02 -4.80
C ARG A 82 3.86 1.90 -3.76
N VAL A 83 2.66 1.77 -3.20
CA VAL A 83 2.34 0.71 -2.23
C VAL A 83 2.44 -0.66 -2.89
N LEU A 84 1.86 -0.82 -4.08
CA LEU A 84 1.95 -2.06 -4.84
C LEU A 84 3.41 -2.42 -5.16
N PHE A 85 4.22 -1.44 -5.55
CA PHE A 85 5.65 -1.64 -5.82
C PHE A 85 6.43 -2.09 -4.57
N MET A 86 6.09 -1.57 -3.38
CA MET A 86 6.68 -2.07 -2.12
C MET A 86 6.33 -3.55 -1.89
N VAL A 87 5.05 -3.91 -2.04
CA VAL A 87 4.60 -5.29 -1.88
C VAL A 87 5.32 -6.22 -2.87
N VAL A 88 5.47 -5.79 -4.12
CA VAL A 88 6.23 -6.53 -5.15
C VAL A 88 7.68 -6.74 -4.72
N ILE A 89 8.39 -5.70 -4.27
CA ILE A 89 9.78 -5.83 -3.82
C ILE A 89 9.88 -6.78 -2.63
N MET A 90 8.99 -6.67 -1.65
CA MET A 90 8.98 -7.57 -0.51
C MET A 90 8.82 -9.03 -0.92
N VAL A 91 7.88 -9.33 -1.80
CA VAL A 91 7.67 -10.70 -2.27
C VAL A 91 8.88 -11.17 -3.09
N ILE A 92 9.49 -10.33 -3.93
CA ILE A 92 10.73 -10.67 -4.64
C ILE A 92 11.84 -11.01 -3.64
N CYS A 93 12.06 -10.19 -2.62
CA CYS A 93 13.07 -10.47 -1.59
C CYS A 93 12.77 -11.76 -0.84
N TYR A 94 11.50 -12.00 -0.47
CA TYR A 94 11.07 -13.28 0.11
C TYR A 94 11.43 -14.45 -0.80
N LEU A 95 11.07 -14.39 -2.09
CA LEU A 95 11.38 -15.44 -3.05
C LEU A 95 12.90 -15.63 -3.20
N LEU A 96 13.69 -14.57 -3.30
CA LEU A 96 15.15 -14.65 -3.41
C LEU A 96 15.79 -15.27 -2.17
N CYS A 97 15.26 -15.01 -0.98
CA CYS A 97 15.76 -15.61 0.25
C CYS A 97 15.38 -17.08 0.39
N TRP A 98 14.17 -17.45 -0.05
CA TRP A 98 13.65 -18.81 0.06
C TRP A 98 14.07 -19.72 -1.10
N LEU A 99 14.40 -19.17 -2.27
CA LEU A 99 14.73 -19.95 -3.47
C LEU A 99 15.93 -20.87 -3.25
N PRO A 100 17.07 -20.41 -2.71
CA PRO A 100 18.23 -21.29 -2.50
C PRO A 100 17.88 -22.46 -1.58
N TYR A 101 17.07 -22.20 -0.55
CA TYR A 101 16.62 -23.24 0.37
C TYR A 101 15.66 -24.23 -0.30
N GLY A 102 14.71 -23.74 -1.09
CA GLY A 102 13.81 -24.58 -1.89
C GLY A 102 14.58 -25.44 -2.90
N ILE A 103 15.60 -24.89 -3.56
CA ILE A 103 16.48 -25.65 -4.46
C ILE A 103 17.22 -26.75 -3.68
N MET A 104 17.79 -26.44 -2.51
CA MET A 104 18.44 -27.44 -1.66
C MET A 104 17.47 -28.55 -1.24
N ALA A 105 16.24 -28.21 -0.87
CA ALA A 105 15.22 -29.19 -0.51
C ALA A 105 14.86 -30.08 -1.71
N LEU A 106 14.69 -29.51 -2.91
CA LEU A 106 14.43 -30.28 -4.14
C LEU A 106 15.62 -31.19 -4.50
N LEU A 107 16.86 -30.71 -4.38
CA LEU A 107 18.06 -31.51 -4.59
C LEU A 107 18.16 -32.64 -3.56
N ALA A 108 17.85 -32.38 -2.29
CA ALA A 108 17.80 -33.42 -1.27
C ALA A 108 16.66 -34.43 -1.53
N THR A 109 15.55 -34.00 -2.13
CA THR A 109 14.37 -34.84 -2.42
C THR A 109 14.55 -35.71 -3.65
N PHE A 110 15.10 -35.16 -4.75
CA PHE A 110 15.20 -35.84 -6.05
C PHE A 110 16.62 -36.21 -6.46
N GLY A 111 17.62 -35.59 -5.86
CA GLY A 111 19.02 -35.85 -6.16
C GLY A 111 19.54 -37.16 -5.54
N PRO A 112 20.72 -37.60 -5.99
CA PRO A 112 21.44 -38.74 -5.43
C PRO A 112 21.67 -38.61 -3.93
N ALA A 113 21.69 -39.74 -3.22
CA ALA A 113 22.06 -39.76 -1.81
C ALA A 113 23.47 -39.19 -1.61
N GLY A 114 23.64 -38.31 -0.61
CA GLY A 114 24.92 -37.66 -0.32
C GLY A 114 25.24 -36.42 -1.16
N LEU A 115 24.39 -36.01 -2.12
CA LEU A 115 24.60 -34.78 -2.89
C LEU A 115 24.50 -33.52 -2.01
N VAL A 116 23.59 -33.54 -1.04
CA VAL A 116 23.37 -32.42 -0.11
C VAL A 116 24.13 -32.70 1.18
N THR A 117 25.23 -31.99 1.40
CA THR A 117 25.97 -32.07 2.66
C THR A 117 25.37 -31.14 3.73
N PRO A 118 25.49 -31.49 5.02
CA PRO A 118 25.01 -30.64 6.12
C PRO A 118 25.56 -29.21 6.06
N GLU A 119 26.83 -29.04 5.72
CA GLU A 119 27.51 -27.74 5.67
C GLU A 119 26.95 -26.86 4.54
N ALA A 120 26.68 -27.46 3.38
CA ALA A 120 26.10 -26.75 2.23
C ALA A 120 24.68 -26.25 2.50
N SER A 121 23.94 -26.91 3.40
CA SER A 121 22.57 -26.53 3.76
C SER A 121 22.47 -25.32 4.71
N ILE A 122 23.58 -24.94 5.38
CA ILE A 122 23.60 -23.86 6.38
C ILE A 122 23.27 -22.51 5.73
N ILE A 123 24.00 -22.14 4.66
CA ILE A 123 23.86 -20.82 4.03
C ILE A 123 22.43 -20.62 3.51
N PRO A 124 21.83 -21.55 2.75
CA PRO A 124 20.45 -21.42 2.28
C PRO A 124 19.43 -21.38 3.43
N SER A 125 19.62 -22.19 4.48
CA SER A 125 18.73 -22.20 5.64
C SER A 125 18.74 -20.86 6.40
N VAL A 126 19.94 -20.31 6.67
CA VAL A 126 20.07 -19.00 7.31
C VAL A 126 19.44 -17.91 6.45
N LEU A 127 19.71 -17.91 5.14
CA LEU A 127 19.14 -16.93 4.23
C LEU A 127 17.60 -16.96 4.26
N ALA A 128 16.99 -18.15 4.22
CA ALA A 128 15.53 -18.28 4.32
C ALA A 128 15.01 -17.69 5.65
N LYS A 129 15.67 -17.93 6.78
CA LYS A 129 15.25 -17.39 8.09
C LYS A 129 15.39 -15.87 8.17
N THR A 130 16.43 -15.28 7.56
CA THR A 130 16.63 -13.82 7.53
C THR A 130 15.55 -13.06 6.74
N SER A 131 14.78 -13.73 5.89
CA SER A 131 13.66 -13.12 5.14
C SER A 131 12.64 -12.40 6.04
N THR A 132 12.47 -12.89 7.27
CA THR A 132 11.57 -12.30 8.27
C THR A 132 11.98 -10.89 8.70
N VAL A 133 13.28 -10.59 8.70
CA VAL A 133 13.84 -9.27 9.05
C VAL A 133 13.78 -8.30 7.87
N ILE A 134 13.91 -8.82 6.65
CA ILE A 134 13.90 -8.01 5.42
C ILE A 134 12.56 -7.30 5.24
N ASN A 135 11.44 -7.94 5.61
CA ASN A 135 10.10 -7.38 5.48
C ASN A 135 9.93 -6.03 6.25
N PRO A 136 10.18 -5.94 7.57
CA PRO A 136 10.22 -4.67 8.29
C PRO A 136 11.21 -3.65 7.74
N VAL A 137 12.42 -4.08 7.35
CA VAL A 137 13.45 -3.19 6.79
C VAL A 137 12.93 -2.51 5.52
N ILE A 138 12.35 -3.28 4.59
CA ILE A 138 11.76 -2.74 3.37
C ILE A 138 10.65 -1.74 3.70
N TYR A 139 9.75 -2.06 4.63
CA TYR A 139 8.69 -1.13 5.02
C TYR A 139 9.23 0.17 5.61
N VAL A 140 10.19 0.09 6.53
CA VAL A 140 10.77 1.27 7.18
C VAL A 140 11.44 2.17 6.15
N PHE A 141 12.26 1.64 5.25
CA PHE A 141 13.02 2.47 4.31
C PHE A 141 12.19 2.93 3.10
N MET A 142 11.26 2.12 2.62
CA MET A 142 10.51 2.46 1.41
C MET A 142 9.27 3.30 1.71
N ASN A 143 8.56 3.05 2.82
CA ASN A 143 7.34 3.78 3.15
C ASN A 143 7.67 5.08 3.89
N LYS A 144 7.67 6.20 3.16
CA LYS A 144 7.95 7.55 3.70
C LYS A 144 7.14 7.90 4.94
N GLN A 145 5.89 7.44 5.07
CA GLN A 145 5.08 7.73 6.27
C GLN A 145 5.61 6.95 7.48
N PHE A 146 5.88 5.66 7.31
CA PHE A 146 6.48 4.82 8.35
C PHE A 146 7.88 5.28 8.72
N TYR A 147 8.71 5.62 7.72
CA TYR A 147 10.06 6.13 7.95
C TYR A 147 10.08 7.38 8.83
N ARG A 148 9.15 8.33 8.60
CA ARG A 148 9.04 9.54 9.42
C ARG A 148 8.64 9.24 10.85
N CYS A 149 7.70 8.31 11.05
CA CYS A 149 7.33 7.85 12.39
C CYS A 149 8.51 7.16 13.09
N PHE A 150 9.21 6.27 12.39
CA PHE A 150 10.39 5.57 12.88
C PHE A 150 11.51 6.55 13.27
N GLN A 151 11.79 7.57 12.44
CA GLN A 151 12.74 8.62 12.78
C GLN A 151 12.32 9.42 14.03
N SER A 152 11.04 9.74 14.16
CA SER A 152 10.50 10.43 15.34
C SER A 152 10.68 9.58 16.60
N LEU A 153 10.40 8.29 16.51
CA LEU A 153 10.56 7.32 17.60
C LEU A 153 12.03 7.17 18.02
N MET A 154 12.95 7.06 17.07
CA MET A 154 14.40 6.99 17.33
C MET A 154 14.98 8.29 17.90
N ARG A 155 14.32 9.44 17.67
CA ARG A 155 14.70 10.74 18.22
C ARG A 155 13.94 11.10 19.51
N CYS A 156 13.08 10.21 20.01
CA CYS A 156 12.16 10.47 21.12
C CYS A 156 11.32 11.76 20.93
N GLU A 157 11.01 12.10 19.68
CA GLU A 157 10.19 13.26 19.33
C GLU A 157 8.73 12.81 19.12
N VAL A 158 7.77 13.63 19.56
CA VAL A 158 6.35 13.43 19.23
C VAL A 158 6.17 13.57 17.71
N PRO A 159 5.56 12.59 17.01
CA PRO A 159 5.37 12.66 15.57
C PRO A 159 4.61 13.91 15.18
N ARG A 160 5.28 14.86 14.50
CA ARG A 160 4.59 16.01 13.90
C ARG A 160 3.63 15.49 12.83
N ARG A 161 2.33 15.50 13.15
CA ARG A 161 1.24 15.20 12.20
C ARG A 161 1.40 16.16 11.03
N GLY A 162 1.81 15.65 9.87
CA GLY A 162 2.01 16.47 8.69
C GLY A 162 0.72 17.20 8.35
N SER A 163 0.71 18.51 8.50
CA SER A 163 -0.37 19.38 8.00
C SER A 163 -0.39 19.28 6.48
N SER A 164 -1.22 18.38 5.95
CA SER A 164 -1.71 18.50 4.59
C SER A 164 -2.53 19.79 4.50
N LEU A 165 -2.31 20.57 3.44
CA LEU A 165 -2.92 21.87 3.09
C LEU A 165 -2.20 23.11 3.66
N LYS A 166 -1.23 23.61 2.88
CA LYS A 166 -1.19 25.04 2.57
C LYS A 166 -1.12 25.21 1.05
N SER A 167 -2.29 25.46 0.46
CA SER A 167 -2.39 26.13 -0.82
C SER A 167 -1.72 27.50 -0.67
N SER A 168 -0.55 27.67 -1.27
CA SER A 168 0.15 28.94 -1.30
C SER A 168 -0.44 29.81 -2.40
N SER A 169 -1.65 30.33 -2.19
CA SER A 169 -2.15 31.46 -2.98
C SER A 169 -1.38 32.71 -2.54
N LYS A 170 -0.33 33.08 -3.27
CA LYS A 170 0.29 34.40 -3.16
C LYS A 170 -0.67 35.42 -3.77
N VAL A 171 -1.57 35.99 -2.98
CA VAL A 171 -2.22 37.26 -3.30
C VAL A 171 -1.30 38.36 -2.80
N ALA A 172 -0.66 39.06 -3.75
CA ALA A 172 0.14 40.24 -3.46
C ALA A 172 -0.78 41.46 -3.36
N THR A 173 -1.20 41.81 -2.15
CA THR A 173 -1.86 43.09 -1.87
C THR A 173 -0.79 44.18 -1.83
N LYS A 174 -0.56 44.88 -2.95
CA LYS A 174 0.20 46.13 -2.92
C LYS A 174 -0.74 47.27 -2.54
N ALA A 175 -0.46 47.84 -1.37
CA ALA A 175 -1.11 49.00 -0.80
C ALA A 175 -1.07 50.22 -1.74
N MET A 176 -2.23 50.87 -1.89
CA MET A 176 -2.33 52.21 -2.47
C MET A 176 -1.64 53.22 -1.55
N ARG A 177 -0.75 54.04 -2.10
CA ARG A 177 -0.33 55.30 -1.49
C ARG A 177 -0.36 56.36 -2.58
N GLY A 178 -1.30 57.28 -2.46
CA GLY A 178 -1.46 58.42 -3.36
C GLY A 178 -0.46 59.54 -3.08
N ALA A 179 -0.09 60.25 -4.14
CA ALA A 179 0.41 61.62 -4.11
C ALA A 179 0.10 62.26 -5.48
N ALA A 180 -0.22 63.55 -5.46
CA ALA A 180 -0.98 64.29 -6.46
C ALA A 180 -0.15 64.95 -7.59
N VAL A 181 -0.76 65.03 -8.78
CA VAL A 181 -0.89 66.18 -9.72
C VAL A 181 0.37 66.91 -10.24
N THR A 182 0.60 66.86 -11.58
CA THR A 182 0.50 68.00 -12.56
C THR A 182 1.05 67.59 -13.95
N GLY A 183 0.31 67.91 -15.03
CA GLY A 183 0.89 68.32 -16.34
C GLY A 183 0.73 67.38 -17.57
N PRO A 184 0.45 67.89 -18.79
CA PRO A 184 -0.25 67.15 -19.86
C PRO A 184 0.63 66.74 -21.07
N ARG A 185 0.09 65.87 -21.96
CA ARG A 185 0.04 65.99 -23.46
C ARG A 185 0.19 64.65 -24.23
N GLN A 186 -0.75 64.41 -25.16
CA GLN A 186 -0.74 63.57 -26.39
C GLN A 186 -0.50 62.06 -26.29
N SER A 187 -1.10 61.16 -27.08
CA SER A 187 -2.20 61.17 -28.06
C SER A 187 -2.34 59.71 -28.56
N ASN A 188 -3.50 59.42 -29.15
CA ASN A 188 -3.82 58.32 -30.08
C ASN A 188 -4.20 56.96 -29.46
N ASP A 189 -5.27 56.28 -29.89
CA ASP A 189 -6.42 56.64 -30.71
C ASP A 189 -7.33 55.41 -30.79
N PHE A 190 -8.63 55.66 -30.88
CA PHE A 190 -9.47 54.95 -31.86
C PHE A 190 -9.73 53.44 -31.69
N LEU A 191 -10.21 52.98 -30.52
CA LEU A 191 -10.96 51.72 -30.45
C LEU A 191 -11.89 51.60 -29.21
N TYR A 192 -12.52 52.69 -28.76
CA TYR A 192 -13.42 52.65 -27.58
C TYR A 192 -14.78 53.32 -27.79
N MET A 193 -15.17 53.58 -29.03
CA MET A 193 -16.43 54.29 -29.32
C MET A 193 -17.27 53.64 -30.41
N VAL A 194 -17.54 52.33 -30.29
CA VAL A 194 -18.76 51.75 -30.90
C VAL A 194 -19.22 50.56 -30.04
N ALA A 195 -20.54 50.47 -29.83
CA ALA A 195 -21.29 49.39 -29.16
C ALA A 195 -21.65 49.60 -27.67
N SER A 196 -22.27 50.74 -27.36
CA SER A 196 -23.39 50.78 -26.41
C SER A 196 -24.70 50.88 -27.19
N LEU A 197 -25.43 49.78 -27.37
CA LEU A 197 -26.83 49.78 -27.81
C LEU A 197 -27.59 48.56 -27.25
N GLY A 198 -28.55 48.82 -26.35
CA GLY A 198 -29.87 48.18 -26.32
C GLY A 198 -30.11 46.89 -25.52
N GLN A 199 -30.90 46.98 -24.43
CA GLN A 199 -31.77 45.88 -23.94
C GLN A 199 -33.01 45.75 -24.85
N PRO A 200 -33.77 44.62 -24.81
CA PRO A 200 -34.91 44.53 -23.89
C PRO A 200 -35.20 43.13 -23.29
N ALA A 201 -36.11 43.13 -22.31
CA ALA A 201 -36.52 42.09 -21.39
C ALA A 201 -37.39 40.95 -21.96
N VAL A 202 -37.37 39.76 -21.32
CA VAL A 202 -38.52 38.84 -21.16
C VAL A 202 -38.40 38.03 -19.85
N THR A 203 -39.28 38.37 -18.89
CA THR A 203 -40.09 37.54 -17.98
C THR A 203 -39.50 36.44 -17.04
N MET A 204 -39.77 36.65 -15.74
CA MET A 204 -39.80 35.74 -14.55
C MET A 204 -40.71 34.48 -14.73
N PRO A 205 -40.73 33.45 -13.83
CA PRO A 205 -40.56 33.58 -12.38
C PRO A 205 -39.74 32.54 -11.58
N GLN A 206 -39.41 33.03 -10.38
CA GLN A 206 -38.88 32.44 -9.14
C GLN A 206 -39.43 31.07 -8.70
N LEU A 207 -38.55 30.30 -8.03
CA LEU A 207 -38.97 29.51 -6.86
C LEU A 207 -37.92 29.66 -5.74
N HIS A 208 -38.33 30.45 -4.75
CA HIS A 208 -37.66 30.67 -3.47
C HIS A 208 -38.20 29.65 -2.47
N VAL A 209 -37.33 28.87 -1.81
CA VAL A 209 -37.66 28.25 -0.52
C VAL A 209 -36.48 28.47 0.41
N SER A 210 -36.71 29.27 1.44
CA SER A 210 -35.84 29.45 2.60
C SER A 210 -36.72 29.60 3.85
N HIS A 211 -36.19 29.06 4.95
CA HIS A 211 -36.61 29.15 6.36
C HIS A 211 -37.84 28.31 6.79
N GLU A 212 -37.68 27.30 7.66
CA GLU A 212 -37.31 27.31 9.09
C GLU A 212 -38.51 27.69 9.99
N LEU A 213 -38.84 26.84 10.99
CA LEU A 213 -38.82 27.16 12.44
C LEU A 213 -39.69 26.17 13.25
N THR A 214 -39.02 25.44 14.15
CA THR A 214 -39.30 25.20 15.59
C THR A 214 -40.76 25.33 16.07
N ILE A 215 -41.30 24.40 16.89
CA ILE A 215 -41.34 24.52 18.36
C ILE A 215 -41.90 23.24 19.03
N ASN A 216 -41.27 22.89 20.16
CA ASN A 216 -41.64 21.96 21.24
C ASN A 216 -43.12 22.01 21.70
N ILE A 217 -43.56 20.99 22.46
CA ILE A 217 -44.04 21.10 23.86
C ILE A 217 -44.75 19.79 24.33
N THR A 218 -44.09 19.12 25.28
CA THR A 218 -44.53 18.43 26.52
C THR A 218 -45.75 17.50 26.62
N ASN A 219 -45.59 16.56 27.59
CA ASN A 219 -46.57 15.74 28.33
C ASN A 219 -46.93 14.40 27.65
N GLY A 220 -46.91 13.24 28.30
CA GLY A 220 -46.59 12.87 29.67
C GLY A 220 -47.03 11.42 29.94
N HIS A 221 -46.27 10.74 30.80
CA HIS A 221 -46.70 9.72 31.78
C HIS A 221 -47.01 8.26 31.40
N SER A 222 -46.68 7.41 32.39
CA SER A 222 -46.94 5.97 32.62
C SER A 222 -45.97 4.98 31.95
N SER A 223 -44.91 4.52 32.61
CA SER A 223 -44.85 3.50 33.68
C SER A 223 -45.32 2.11 33.20
N ASP A 224 -44.39 1.16 33.03
CA ASP A 224 -44.35 0.00 33.94
C ASP A 224 -43.01 -0.77 33.89
N ASN A 225 -42.70 -1.40 35.02
CA ASN A 225 -41.38 -1.85 35.47
C ASN A 225 -41.33 -3.41 35.51
N THR A 226 -40.31 -4.01 34.87
CA THR A 226 -39.58 -5.26 35.27
C THR A 226 -40.33 -6.63 35.41
N PRO A 227 -39.63 -7.78 35.62
CA PRO A 227 -38.49 -8.39 34.88
C PRO A 227 -38.75 -9.92 34.63
N VAL A 228 -37.73 -10.68 34.18
CA VAL A 228 -37.35 -12.06 34.62
C VAL A 228 -36.73 -12.92 33.48
N VAL A 229 -35.43 -13.18 33.61
CA VAL A 229 -34.68 -14.46 33.54
C VAL A 229 -35.19 -15.56 32.58
N VAL A 230 -34.37 -15.94 31.59
CA VAL A 230 -33.55 -17.19 31.50
C VAL A 230 -32.34 -16.92 30.61
#